data_AF-A0A7S4JWT8-F1
#
_entry.id   AF-A0A7S4JWT8-F1
#
_cell.length_a   1.000
_cell.length_b   1.000
_cell.length_c   1.000
_cell.angle_alpha   90.00
_cell.angle_beta   90.00
_cell.angle_gamma   90.00
#
_symmetry.space_group_name_H-M   'P 1'
#
loop_
_entity.id
_entity.type
_entity.pdbx_description
1 polymer ?
#
loop_
_entity_poly.entity_id
_entity_poly.type
_entity_poly.pdbx_seq_one_letter_code
_entity_poly.pdbx_strand_id
1 'polypeptide(L)'
;EREVIDVWQRKTQIFSAVTQNKYKTINANINDQIETSLKDRNFLLQKSRVRREKGRQIGCRLPVEQKHNPELFDDSDFYTQLLRQLVTTTTADTDDPMAMSRAYLKQKEAQVKVRKNVDRKASKCRRIRYHVHEKLVNFMAPVMGEEGEEG
;
A
#
# COMPACT_ATOMS: atom_id res chain seq x y z
N GLU A 1 -31.67 -5.93 3.18
CA GLU A 1 -30.31 -5.35 3.02
C GLU A 1 -30.30 -4.12 2.12
N ARG A 2 -30.82 -4.16 0.88
CA ARG A 2 -30.85 -3.01 -0.04
C ARG A 2 -31.57 -1.76 0.50
N GLU A 3 -32.71 -1.93 1.20
CA GLU A 3 -33.43 -0.81 1.83
C GLU A 3 -32.62 -0.10 2.91
N VAL A 4 -31.76 -0.84 3.64
CA VAL A 4 -30.88 -0.25 4.66
C VAL A 4 -29.84 0.64 4.00
N ILE A 5 -29.29 0.21 2.85
CA ILE A 5 -28.34 1.00 2.05
C ILE A 5 -28.99 2.30 1.57
N ASP A 6 -30.24 2.25 1.09
CA ASP A 6 -30.97 3.46 0.66
C ASP A 6 -31.23 4.43 1.82
N VAL A 7 -31.48 3.92 3.04
CA VAL A 7 -31.62 4.76 4.24
C VAL A 7 -30.31 5.48 4.56
N TRP A 8 -29.18 4.76 4.51
CA TRP A 8 -27.86 5.36 4.75
C TRP A 8 -27.45 6.34 3.66
N GLN A 9 -27.75 6.04 2.39
CA GLN A 9 -27.50 6.96 1.29
C GLN A 9 -28.23 8.29 1.50
N ARG A 10 -29.52 8.26 1.85
CA ARG A 10 -30.31 9.47 2.13
C ARG A 10 -29.72 10.26 3.29
N LYS A 11 -29.33 9.59 4.39
CA LYS A 11 -28.69 10.25 5.54
C LYS A 11 -27.38 10.94 5.16
N THR A 12 -26.55 10.32 4.32
CA THR A 12 -25.27 10.90 3.86
C THR A 12 -25.48 12.06 2.86
N GLN A 13 -26.45 11.96 1.95
CA GLN A 13 -26.77 13.04 1.01
C GLN A 13 -27.24 14.32 1.71
N ILE A 14 -28.00 14.21 2.80
CA ILE A 14 -28.47 15.36 3.57
C ILE A 14 -27.29 16.16 4.15
N PHE A 15 -26.20 15.51 4.53
CA PHE A 15 -24.97 16.17 5.00
C PHE A 15 -24.16 16.83 3.87
N SER A 16 -24.32 16.34 2.63
CA SER A 16 -23.58 16.80 1.44
C SER A 16 -24.34 17.84 0.60
N ALA A 17 -25.40 18.46 1.14
CA ALA A 17 -26.29 19.37 0.41
C ALA A 17 -25.61 20.63 -0.18
N VAL A 18 -24.41 20.98 0.25
CA VAL A 18 -23.67 22.17 -0.21
C VAL A 18 -23.01 21.98 -1.60
N THR A 19 -22.85 20.76 -2.11
CA THR A 19 -22.08 20.47 -3.35
C THR A 19 -22.85 19.76 -4.46
N GLN A 20 -24.19 19.81 -4.44
CA GLN A 20 -25.04 18.85 -5.16
C GLN A 20 -25.19 19.05 -6.68
N ASN A 21 -24.89 20.23 -7.25
CA ASN A 21 -25.37 20.53 -8.61
C ASN A 21 -24.46 20.13 -9.78
N LYS A 22 -23.38 19.34 -9.59
CA LYS A 22 -22.39 19.15 -10.68
C LYS A 22 -21.96 17.72 -11.04
N TYR A 23 -22.45 16.65 -10.39
CA TYR A 23 -21.86 15.31 -10.60
C TYR A 23 -22.89 14.17 -10.75
N LYS A 24 -23.04 13.64 -11.98
CA LYS A 24 -23.96 12.52 -12.28
C LYS A 24 -23.45 11.15 -11.78
N THR A 25 -22.13 10.96 -11.68
CA THR A 25 -21.53 9.65 -11.34
C THR A 25 -21.47 9.36 -9.84
N ILE A 26 -21.53 10.39 -8.98
CA ILE A 26 -21.45 10.27 -7.52
C ILE A 26 -22.83 10.38 -6.86
N ASN A 27 -23.77 11.05 -7.53
CA ASN A 27 -25.15 11.16 -7.06
C ASN A 27 -26.06 10.01 -7.56
N ALA A 28 -25.52 9.05 -8.30
CA ALA A 28 -26.26 7.83 -8.66
C ALA A 28 -26.51 6.98 -7.41
N ASN A 29 -27.63 6.24 -7.37
CA ASN A 29 -27.94 5.37 -6.23
C ASN A 29 -26.79 4.38 -6.00
N ILE A 30 -26.39 4.20 -4.74
CA ILE A 30 -25.32 3.27 -4.33
C ILE A 30 -25.66 1.86 -4.82
N ASN A 31 -26.93 1.46 -4.80
CA ASN A 31 -27.38 0.18 -5.33
C ASN A 31 -27.13 0.07 -6.84
N ASP A 32 -27.39 1.11 -7.62
CA ASP A 32 -27.14 1.13 -9.08
C ASP A 32 -25.63 1.10 -9.40
N GLN A 33 -24.82 1.76 -8.55
CA GLN A 33 -23.36 1.71 -8.65
C GLN A 33 -22.85 0.30 -8.37
N ILE A 34 -23.34 -0.34 -7.31
CA ILE A 34 -23.00 -1.72 -6.95
C ILE A 34 -23.39 -2.66 -8.09
N GLU A 35 -24.59 -2.52 -8.65
CA GLU A 35 -25.02 -3.35 -9.78
C GLU A 35 -24.14 -3.15 -11.00
N THR A 36 -23.82 -1.89 -11.32
CA THR A 36 -22.96 -1.60 -12.46
C THR A 36 -21.55 -2.12 -12.27
N SER A 37 -21.00 -2.03 -11.07
CA SER A 37 -19.71 -2.63 -10.71
C SER A 37 -19.76 -4.16 -10.72
N LEU A 38 -20.89 -4.78 -10.36
CA LEU A 38 -21.03 -6.24 -10.29
C LEU A 38 -21.51 -6.90 -11.58
N LYS A 39 -21.87 -6.14 -12.62
CA LYS A 39 -22.32 -6.67 -13.93
C LYS A 39 -21.39 -7.75 -14.48
N ASP A 40 -20.08 -7.56 -14.36
CA ASP A 40 -19.05 -8.52 -14.82
C ASP A 40 -18.23 -9.12 -13.68
N ARG A 41 -18.93 -9.72 -12.68
CA ARG A 41 -18.28 -10.35 -11.52
C ARG A 41 -17.21 -11.37 -11.90
N ASN A 42 -17.44 -12.21 -12.90
CA ASN A 42 -16.48 -13.25 -13.31
C ASN A 42 -15.19 -12.64 -13.86
N PHE A 43 -15.31 -11.58 -14.66
CA PHE A 43 -14.16 -10.87 -15.21
C PHE A 43 -13.37 -10.17 -14.10
N LEU A 44 -14.06 -9.54 -13.14
CA LEU A 44 -13.42 -8.93 -11.97
C LEU A 44 -12.68 -9.94 -11.09
N LEU A 45 -13.28 -11.11 -10.87
CA LEU A 45 -12.61 -12.20 -10.15
C LEU A 45 -11.38 -12.69 -10.91
N GLN A 46 -11.47 -12.87 -12.23
CA GLN A 46 -10.31 -13.25 -13.03
C GLN A 46 -9.18 -12.23 -12.94
N LYS A 47 -9.52 -10.93 -13.02
CA LYS A 47 -8.58 -9.82 -13.00
C LYS A 47 -7.91 -9.62 -11.64
N SER A 48 -8.68 -9.73 -10.54
CA SER A 48 -8.17 -9.62 -9.17
C SER A 48 -7.33 -10.82 -8.74
N ARG A 49 -7.47 -11.97 -9.39
CA ARG A 49 -6.68 -13.19 -9.12
C ARG A 49 -5.40 -13.31 -9.95
N VAL A 50 -5.05 -12.26 -10.70
CA VAL A 50 -3.81 -12.23 -11.50
C VAL A 50 -2.63 -11.84 -10.62
N ARG A 51 -1.60 -12.67 -10.63
CA ARG A 51 -0.33 -12.36 -9.98
C ARG A 51 0.46 -11.34 -10.79
N ARG A 52 0.57 -10.10 -10.29
CA ARG A 52 1.33 -9.01 -10.94
C ARG A 52 2.77 -8.92 -10.47
N GLU A 53 3.06 -9.36 -9.25
CA GLU A 53 4.39 -9.28 -8.65
C GLU A 53 5.25 -10.53 -8.90
N LYS A 54 6.53 -10.31 -9.20
CA LYS A 54 7.53 -11.38 -9.43
C LYS A 54 8.09 -11.99 -8.13
N GLY A 55 7.66 -11.48 -6.97
CA GLY A 55 8.14 -11.95 -5.66
C GLY A 55 7.48 -13.25 -5.21
N ARG A 56 8.17 -14.01 -4.33
CA ARG A 56 7.56 -15.17 -3.66
C ARG A 56 6.54 -14.67 -2.65
N GLN A 57 5.28 -14.98 -2.89
CA GLN A 57 4.18 -14.58 -2.00
C GLN A 57 4.13 -15.51 -0.79
N ILE A 58 4.01 -14.92 0.39
CA ILE A 58 3.94 -15.66 1.66
C ILE A 58 2.66 -16.49 1.66
N GLY A 59 2.75 -17.77 2.05
CA GLY A 59 1.61 -18.68 2.08
C GLY A 59 1.22 -19.31 0.73
N CYS A 60 1.73 -18.79 -0.40
CA CYS A 60 1.47 -19.41 -1.71
C CYS A 60 2.33 -20.67 -1.90
N ARG A 61 1.67 -21.83 -1.91
CA ARG A 61 2.29 -23.13 -2.22
C ARG A 61 2.34 -23.43 -3.73
N LEU A 62 1.70 -22.58 -4.53
CA LEU A 62 1.62 -22.73 -5.99
C LEU A 62 2.93 -22.34 -6.68
N PRO A 63 3.30 -23.03 -7.78
CA PRO A 63 4.47 -22.70 -8.58
C PRO A 63 4.48 -21.24 -9.05
N VAL A 64 5.67 -20.64 -9.15
CA VAL A 64 5.82 -19.22 -9.53
C VAL A 64 5.24 -18.89 -10.92
N GLU A 65 5.14 -19.89 -11.78
CA GLU A 65 4.66 -19.77 -13.17
C GLU A 65 3.13 -19.67 -13.30
N GLN A 66 2.37 -20.02 -12.26
CA GLN A 66 0.92 -19.89 -12.31
C GLN A 66 0.51 -18.42 -12.17
N LYS A 67 -0.01 -17.87 -13.27
CA LYS A 67 -0.47 -16.48 -13.35
C LYS A 67 -1.79 -16.23 -12.60
N HIS A 68 -2.62 -17.27 -12.44
CA HIS A 68 -3.91 -17.18 -11.77
C HIS A 68 -3.88 -17.97 -10.46
N ASN A 69 -4.22 -17.32 -9.36
CA ASN A 69 -4.32 -17.95 -8.05
C ASN A 69 -5.70 -17.63 -7.43
N PRO A 70 -6.56 -18.63 -7.15
CA PRO A 70 -7.88 -18.40 -6.59
C PRO A 70 -7.87 -17.82 -5.16
N GLU A 71 -6.79 -18.00 -4.41
CA GLU A 71 -6.60 -17.46 -3.06
C GLU A 71 -6.08 -16.02 -3.06
N LEU A 72 -5.70 -15.50 -4.24
CA LEU A 72 -5.17 -14.16 -4.40
C LEU A 72 -6.29 -13.17 -4.70
N PHE A 73 -6.30 -12.04 -3.99
CA PHE A 73 -7.18 -10.92 -4.28
C PHE A 73 -6.35 -9.64 -4.37
N ASP A 74 -6.26 -9.09 -5.58
CA ASP A 74 -5.58 -7.85 -5.90
C ASP A 74 -6.62 -6.76 -6.23
N ASP A 75 -6.74 -5.79 -5.32
CA ASP A 75 -7.65 -4.65 -5.39
C ASP A 75 -7.02 -3.43 -6.07
N SER A 76 -5.80 -3.54 -6.63
CA SER A 76 -5.07 -2.42 -7.24
C SER A 76 -5.89 -1.66 -8.28
N ASP A 77 -6.64 -2.37 -9.13
CA ASP A 77 -7.46 -1.71 -10.15
C ASP A 77 -8.63 -0.93 -9.54
N PHE A 78 -9.25 -1.49 -8.51
CA PHE A 78 -10.32 -0.81 -7.78
C PHE A 78 -9.79 0.43 -7.06
N TYR A 79 -8.63 0.33 -6.41
CA TYR A 79 -7.94 1.47 -5.82
C TYR A 79 -7.63 2.56 -6.85
N THR A 80 -7.13 2.20 -8.03
CA THR A 80 -6.85 3.20 -9.08
C THR A 80 -8.12 3.88 -9.59
N GLN A 81 -9.24 3.17 -9.64
CA GLN A 81 -10.54 3.74 -10.02
C GLN A 81 -11.04 4.74 -8.98
N LEU A 82 -10.98 4.38 -7.69
CA LEU A 82 -11.31 5.28 -6.59
C LEU A 82 -10.40 6.51 -6.56
N LEU A 83 -9.11 6.32 -6.77
CA LEU A 83 -8.15 7.43 -6.82
C LEU A 83 -8.43 8.37 -7.99
N ARG A 84 -8.75 7.81 -9.18
CA ARG A 84 -9.17 8.62 -10.34
C ARG A 84 -10.44 9.40 -10.01
N GLN A 85 -11.45 8.76 -9.43
CA GLN A 85 -12.67 9.43 -9.02
C GLN A 85 -12.40 10.55 -8.00
N LEU A 86 -11.58 10.29 -6.98
CA LEU A 86 -11.19 11.28 -5.98
C LEU A 86 -10.48 12.47 -6.64
N VAL A 87 -9.47 12.21 -7.48
CA VAL A 87 -8.76 13.28 -8.19
C VAL A 87 -9.72 14.07 -9.06
N THR A 88 -10.55 13.40 -9.87
CA THR A 88 -11.57 14.04 -10.71
C THR A 88 -12.52 14.92 -9.88
N THR A 89 -12.94 14.48 -8.69
CA THR A 89 -13.77 15.30 -7.80
C THR A 89 -13.03 16.54 -7.30
N THR A 90 -11.79 16.39 -6.86
CA THR A 90 -11.00 17.51 -6.35
C THR A 90 -10.62 18.50 -7.44
N THR A 91 -10.50 18.07 -8.70
CA THR A 91 -10.15 18.92 -9.84
C THR A 91 -11.34 19.63 -10.47
N ALA A 92 -12.57 19.20 -10.19
CA ALA A 92 -13.76 19.77 -10.81
C ALA A 92 -14.09 21.19 -10.30
N ASP A 93 -13.44 21.64 -9.22
CA ASP A 93 -13.55 23.00 -8.67
C ASP A 93 -12.44 23.93 -9.19
N THR A 94 -11.53 23.46 -10.04
CA THR A 94 -10.41 24.25 -10.57
C THR A 94 -10.44 24.33 -12.09
N ASP A 95 -10.49 25.55 -12.64
CA ASP A 95 -10.64 25.83 -14.08
C ASP A 95 -9.45 25.39 -14.96
N ASP A 96 -8.32 24.97 -14.40
CA ASP A 96 -7.14 24.56 -15.18
C ASP A 96 -6.62 23.14 -14.81
N PRO A 97 -7.09 22.09 -15.51
CA PRO A 97 -6.70 20.69 -15.28
C PRO A 97 -5.19 20.45 -15.42
N MET A 98 -4.50 21.31 -16.18
CA MET A 98 -3.10 21.12 -16.53
C MET A 98 -2.16 21.63 -15.43
N ALA A 99 -2.57 22.63 -14.66
CA ALA A 99 -1.82 23.13 -13.50
C ALA A 99 -1.77 22.11 -12.35
N MET A 100 -2.86 21.38 -12.12
CA MET A 100 -2.96 20.39 -11.05
C MET A 100 -2.17 19.11 -11.35
N SER A 101 -2.20 18.62 -12.60
CA SER A 101 -1.37 17.48 -13.04
C SER A 101 0.12 17.77 -12.78
N ARG A 102 0.57 18.99 -13.09
CA ARG A 102 1.92 19.47 -12.81
C ARG A 102 2.22 19.54 -11.31
N ALA A 103 1.25 19.96 -10.48
CA ALA A 103 1.41 20.01 -9.02
C ALA A 103 1.50 18.61 -8.38
N TYR A 104 0.66 17.68 -8.81
CA TYR A 104 0.69 16.28 -8.36
C TYR A 104 1.99 15.58 -8.75
N LEU A 105 2.47 15.78 -9.97
CA LEU A 105 3.78 15.27 -10.42
C LEU A 105 4.93 15.82 -9.56
N LYS A 106 4.93 17.14 -9.28
CA LYS A 106 5.92 17.76 -8.38
C LYS A 106 5.86 17.19 -6.95
N GLN A 107 4.67 16.94 -6.41
CA GLN A 107 4.50 16.36 -5.08
C GLN A 107 5.01 14.91 -5.03
N LYS A 108 4.77 14.12 -6.08
CA LYS A 108 5.29 12.76 -6.20
C LYS A 108 6.82 12.74 -6.26
N GLU A 109 7.41 13.63 -7.05
CA GLU A 109 8.87 13.80 -7.13
C GLU A 109 9.48 14.24 -5.79
N ALA A 110 8.79 15.09 -5.04
CA ALA A 110 9.22 15.52 -3.71
C ALA A 110 9.26 14.35 -2.71
N GLN A 111 8.28 13.43 -2.75
CA GLN A 111 8.26 12.27 -1.85
C GLN A 111 9.38 11.25 -2.13
N VAL A 112 9.78 11.08 -3.40
CA VAL A 112 10.91 10.19 -3.74
C VAL A 112 12.22 10.72 -3.16
N LYS A 113 12.39 12.04 -3.07
CA LYS A 113 13.59 12.70 -2.54
C LYS A 113 13.70 12.65 -1.00
N VAL A 114 12.61 12.38 -0.27
CA VAL A 114 12.58 12.41 1.20
C VAL A 114 13.03 11.09 1.86
N ARG A 115 13.21 10.01 1.08
CA ARG A 115 13.76 8.76 1.62
C ARG A 115 15.25 8.93 1.96
N LYS A 116 15.54 9.34 3.19
CA LYS A 116 16.90 9.37 3.74
C LYS A 116 17.53 8.00 3.56
N ASN A 117 18.72 7.96 3.00
CA ASN A 117 19.50 6.75 2.84
C ASN A 117 19.98 6.29 4.23
N VAL A 118 19.13 5.53 4.92
CA VAL A 118 19.41 4.97 6.24
C VAL A 118 20.07 3.62 6.03
N ASP A 119 21.24 3.42 6.64
CA ASP A 119 21.92 2.13 6.70
C ASP A 119 21.05 1.11 7.44
N ARG A 120 20.23 0.36 6.70
CA ARG A 120 19.32 -0.67 7.23
C ARG A 120 20.06 -1.86 7.85
N LYS A 121 21.38 -1.98 7.65
CA LYS A 121 22.22 -2.99 8.31
C LYS A 121 22.80 -2.49 9.65
N ALA A 122 22.74 -1.19 9.93
CA ALA A 122 23.19 -0.66 11.21
C ALA A 122 22.21 -0.94 12.37
N SER A 123 20.93 -1.17 12.08
CA SER A 123 19.94 -1.49 13.12
C SER A 123 20.04 -2.96 13.54
N LYS A 124 20.04 -3.19 14.87
CA LYS A 124 20.04 -4.51 15.53
C LYS A 124 21.31 -5.35 15.32
N CYS A 125 22.48 -4.75 15.59
CA CYS A 125 23.78 -5.43 15.74
C CYS A 125 24.25 -6.29 14.54
N ARG A 126 23.85 -5.95 13.31
CA ARG A 126 24.31 -6.68 12.10
C ARG A 126 25.64 -6.16 11.53
N ARG A 127 26.18 -5.08 12.10
CA ARG A 127 27.50 -4.51 11.78
C ARG A 127 28.33 -4.45 13.07
N ILE A 128 29.54 -5.00 13.03
CA ILE A 128 30.49 -4.97 14.16
C ILE A 128 30.87 -3.51 14.42
N ARG A 129 30.77 -3.09 15.69
CA ARG A 129 31.20 -1.77 16.15
C ARG A 129 32.24 -1.96 17.24
N TYR A 130 33.38 -1.29 17.08
CA TYR A 130 34.44 -1.29 18.08
C TYR A 130 34.11 -0.23 19.15
N HIS A 131 33.18 -0.57 20.04
CA HIS A 131 32.92 0.19 21.27
C HIS A 131 33.34 -0.65 22.46
N VAL A 132 34.06 -0.04 23.40
CA VAL A 132 34.43 -0.71 24.65
C VAL A 132 33.18 -0.77 25.54
N HIS A 133 32.82 -1.99 25.97
CA HIS A 133 31.75 -2.20 26.94
C HIS A 133 32.36 -2.26 28.34
N GLU A 134 32.16 -1.23 29.15
CA GLU A 134 32.78 -1.10 30.49
C GLU A 134 32.58 -2.34 31.38
N LYS A 135 31.39 -2.98 31.32
CA LYS A 135 31.08 -4.19 32.10
C LYS A 135 31.87 -5.44 31.68
N LEU A 136 32.47 -5.43 30.49
CA LEU A 136 33.24 -6.55 29.94
C LEU A 136 34.75 -6.32 30.04
N VAL A 137 35.18 -5.14 30.51
CA VAL A 137 36.59 -4.84 30.75
C VAL A 137 37.08 -5.68 31.94
N ASN A 138 38.24 -6.32 31.80
CA ASN A 138 38.84 -7.20 32.81
C ASN A 138 37.95 -8.37 33.27
N PHE A 139 37.05 -8.86 32.40
CA PHE A 139 36.18 -9.99 32.75
C PHE A 139 36.96 -11.29 33.03
N MET A 140 38.12 -11.46 32.39
CA MET A 140 39.01 -12.60 32.62
C MET A 140 40.45 -12.12 32.76
N ALA A 141 41.21 -12.80 33.61
CA ALA A 141 42.65 -12.61 33.69
C ALA A 141 43.33 -13.29 32.49
N PRO A 142 44.41 -12.70 31.95
CA PRO A 142 45.18 -13.34 30.89
C PRO A 142 45.80 -14.63 31.44
N VAL A 143 45.49 -15.75 30.79
CA VAL A 143 46.18 -17.02 31.05
C VAL A 143 47.39 -17.05 30.13
N MET A 144 48.57 -17.17 30.74
CA MET A 144 49.79 -17.47 29.99
C MET A 144 49.62 -18.89 29.49
N GLY A 145 49.59 -19.08 28.17
CA GLY A 145 49.45 -20.42 27.58
C GLY A 145 50.51 -21.35 28.16
N GLU A 146 50.09 -22.50 28.66
CA GLU A 146 50.99 -23.62 28.89
C GLU A 146 51.53 -24.00 27.51
N GLU A 147 52.77 -23.59 27.23
CA GLU A 147 53.54 -24.16 26.14
C GLU A 147 53.62 -25.66 26.43
N GLY A 148 53.02 -26.46 25.55
CA GLY A 148 52.76 -27.87 25.82
C GLY A 148 54.00 -28.62 26.25
N GLU A 149 53.97 -29.20 27.45
CA GLU A 149 54.81 -30.35 27.79
C GLU A 149 54.28 -31.54 26.98
N GLU A 150 54.78 -31.68 25.75
CA GLU A 150 54.76 -32.97 25.04
C GLU A 150 55.94 -33.82 25.54
N GLY A 151 55.61 -34.94 26.20
CA GLY A 151 56.37 -36.20 26.16
C GLY A 151 57.64 -36.32 27.00
#